data_AF-A0A7J3XYK2-F1
#
_entry.id   AF-A0A7J3XYK2-F1
#
_cell.length_a   1.000
_cell.length_b   1.000
_cell.length_c   1.000
_cell.angle_alpha   90.00
_cell.angle_beta   90.00
_cell.angle_gamma   90.00
#
_symmetry.space_group_name_H-M   'P 1'
#
loop_
_entity.id
_entity.type
_entity.pdbx_description
1 polymer ?
#
loop_
_entity_poly.entity_id
_entity_poly.type
_entity_poly.pdbx_seq_one_letter_code
_entity_poly.pdbx_strand_id
1 'polypeptide(L)' 'IGSGLTPENAEKLLKYADGAIVGTYFKVNGLTQNPVDPERVRRLMSVVNSIRGRA' A
#
# COMPACT_ATOMS: atom_id res chain seq x y z
N ILE A 1 -7.57 5.64 -5.62
CA ILE A 1 -7.79 5.80 -4.15
C ILE A 1 -6.93 6.93 -3.61
N GLY A 2 -7.52 7.88 -2.88
CA GLY A 2 -6.81 9.08 -2.38
C GLY A 2 -6.01 8.86 -1.09
N SER A 3 -6.47 7.98 -0.19
CA SER A 3 -5.78 7.65 1.07
C SER A 3 -6.30 6.34 1.67
N GLY A 4 -5.61 5.82 2.69
CA GLY A 4 -6.09 4.69 3.49
C GLY A 4 -5.84 3.29 2.92
N LEU A 5 -5.04 3.17 1.84
CA LEU A 5 -4.64 1.86 1.33
C LEU A 5 -3.69 1.16 2.33
N THR A 6 -3.99 -0.10 2.65
CA THR A 6 -3.16 -1.01 3.43
C THR A 6 -3.15 -2.39 2.75
N PRO A 7 -2.22 -3.30 3.09
CA PRO A 7 -2.21 -4.66 2.52
C PRO A 7 -3.53 -5.40 2.72
N GLU A 8 -4.22 -5.15 3.83
CA GLU A 8 -5.45 -5.82 4.22
C GLU A 8 -6.66 -5.39 3.38
N ASN A 9 -6.64 -4.17 2.82
CA ASN A 9 -7.73 -3.64 2.00
C ASN A 9 -7.35 -3.45 0.52
N ALA A 10 -6.11 -3.74 0.14
CA ALA A 10 -5.59 -3.50 -1.20
C ALA A 10 -6.39 -4.23 -2.28
N GLU A 11 -6.69 -5.51 -2.08
CA GLU A 11 -7.48 -6.31 -3.03
C GLU A 11 -8.89 -5.72 -3.25
N LYS A 12 -9.56 -5.34 -2.15
CA LYS A 12 -10.90 -4.76 -2.20
C LYS A 12 -10.91 -3.40 -2.90
N LEU A 13 -9.95 -2.53 -2.59
CA LEU A 13 -9.94 -1.16 -3.09
C LEU A 13 -9.43 -1.08 -4.54
N LEU A 14 -8.36 -1.81 -4.88
CA LEU A 14 -7.78 -1.79 -6.22
C LEU A 14 -8.67 -2.50 -7.25
N LYS A 15 -9.64 -3.33 -6.83
CA LYS A 15 -10.70 -3.84 -7.72
C LYS A 15 -11.49 -2.71 -8.41
N TYR A 16 -11.60 -1.55 -7.78
CA TYR A 16 -12.40 -0.42 -8.29
C TYR A 16 -11.54 0.78 -8.71
N ALA A 17 -10.21 0.65 -8.69
CA ALA A 17 -9.30 1.76 -9.00
C ALA A 17 -7.97 1.27 -9.56
N ASP A 18 -7.49 1.95 -10.60
CA ASP A 18 -6.20 1.61 -11.25
C ASP A 18 -4.97 1.98 -10.41
N GLY A 19 -5.15 2.82 -9.40
CA GLY A 19 -4.05 3.35 -8.60
C GLY A 19 -4.45 3.87 -7.22
N ALA A 20 -3.43 4.04 -6.37
CA ALA A 20 -3.57 4.52 -5.01
C ALA A 20 -2.35 5.35 -4.59
N ILE A 21 -2.60 6.33 -3.72
CA ILE A 21 -1.55 7.11 -3.04
C ILE A 21 -1.45 6.62 -1.59
N VAL A 22 -0.24 6.32 -1.14
CA VAL A 22 0.02 5.75 0.19
C VAL A 22 1.01 6.61 0.95
N GLY A 23 0.60 7.08 2.13
CA GLY A 23 1.40 7.96 2.98
C GLY A 23 1.76 7.32 4.31
N THR A 24 0.95 7.61 5.35
CA THR A 24 1.22 7.23 6.75
C THR A 24 1.49 5.73 6.95
N TYR A 25 0.85 4.85 6.17
CA TYR A 25 1.13 3.41 6.26
C TYR A 25 2.62 3.07 6.11
N PHE A 26 3.32 3.71 5.17
CA PHE A 26 4.74 3.49 4.93
C PHE A 26 5.66 4.07 6.00
N LYS A 27 5.16 4.93 6.89
CA LYS A 27 5.97 5.59 7.91
C LYS A 27 6.09 4.71 9.15
N VAL A 28 7.28 4.70 9.77
CA VAL A 28 7.46 4.04 11.07
C VAL A 28 6.42 4.59 12.05
N ASN A 29 5.67 3.70 12.72
CA ASN A 29 4.57 4.03 13.62
C ASN A 29 3.44 4.88 13.02
N GLY A 30 3.33 5.00 11.69
CA GLY A 30 2.28 5.78 11.05
C GLY A 30 2.46 7.31 11.12
N LEU A 31 3.58 7.81 11.65
CA LEU A 31 3.80 9.24 11.85
C LEU A 31 4.48 9.86 10.62
N THR A 32 3.90 10.91 10.06
CA THR A 32 4.40 11.52 8.80
C THR A 32 5.84 12.01 8.87
N GLN A 33 6.28 12.44 10.05
CA GLN A 33 7.65 12.92 10.32
C GLN A 33 8.69 11.81 10.39
N ASN A 34 8.26 10.56 10.57
CA ASN A 34 9.18 9.45 10.70
C ASN A 34 9.76 9.03 9.33
N PRO A 35 10.86 8.26 9.33
CA PRO A 35 11.34 7.64 8.11
C PRO A 35 10.30 6.65 7.54
N VAL A 36 10.45 6.36 6.25
CA VAL A 36 9.74 5.26 5.61
C VAL A 36 10.33 3.94 6.10
N ASP A 37 9.47 2.97 6.40
CA ASP A 37 9.81 1.61 6.75
C ASP A 37 9.82 0.74 5.47
N PRO A 38 11.01 0.28 4.99
CA PRO A 38 11.11 -0.51 3.77
C PRO A 38 10.37 -1.86 3.85
N GLU A 39 10.20 -2.43 5.04
CA GLU A 39 9.49 -3.70 5.22
C GLU A 39 8.00 -3.52 4.92
N ARG A 40 7.41 -2.42 5.39
CA ARG A 40 6.00 -2.08 5.09
C ARG A 40 5.77 -1.85 3.61
N VAL A 41 6.71 -1.20 2.92
CA VAL A 41 6.66 -1.03 1.46
C VAL A 41 6.69 -2.39 0.78
N ARG A 42 7.64 -3.27 1.14
CA ARG A 42 7.74 -4.63 0.59
C ARG A 42 6.47 -5.44 0.82
N ARG A 43 5.90 -5.38 2.03
CA ARG A 43 4.64 -6.06 2.36
C ARG A 43 3.47 -5.60 1.49
N LEU A 44 3.27 -4.29 1.33
CA LEU A 44 2.21 -3.78 0.46
C LEU A 44 2.44 -4.18 -1.00
N MET A 45 3.67 -4.02 -1.49
CA MET A 45 3.99 -4.34 -2.88
C MET A 45 3.87 -5.84 -3.18
N SER A 46 4.09 -6.72 -2.20
CA SER A 46 3.83 -8.15 -2.35
C SER A 46 2.36 -8.42 -2.69
N VAL A 47 1.43 -7.76 -2.00
CA VAL A 47 -0.02 -7.88 -2.25
C VAL A 47 -0.41 -7.20 -3.56
N VAL A 48 0.13 -6.00 -3.84
CA VAL A 48 -0.15 -5.30 -5.11
C VAL A 48 0.35 -6.11 -6.31
N ASN A 49 1.51 -6.76 -6.20
CA ASN A 49 2.06 -7.59 -7.26
C ASN A 49 1.22 -8.85 -7.50
N SER A 50 0.67 -9.46 -6.45
CA SER A 50 -0.23 -10.61 -6.62
C SER A 50 -1.55 -10.21 -7.28
N ILE A 51 -2.08 -9.01 -6.99
CA ILE A 51 -3.30 -8.47 -7.63
C ILE A 51 -3.05 -8.10 -9.09
N ARG A 52 -1.90 -7.52 -9.40
CA ARG A 52 -1.56 -7.03 -10.74
C ARG A 52 -1.45 -8.12 -11.80
N GLY A 53 -1.35 -9.40 -11.41
CA GLY A 53 -1.35 -10.53 -12.33
C GLY A 53 -0.44 -10.32 -13.53
N ARG A 54 0.88 -10.38 -13.35
CA ARG A 54 1.78 -10.52 -14.49
C ARG A 54 1.79 -11.99 -14.93
N ALA A 55 1.06 -12.26 -16.01
CA ALA A 55 1.53 -13.17 -17.05
C ALA A 55 2.88 -12.68 -17.60
#